data_AF-A0A497AKY5-F1
#
_entry.id   AF-A0A497AKY5-F1
#
_cell.length_a   1.000
_cell.length_b   1.000
_cell.length_c   1.000
_cell.angle_alpha   90.00
_cell.angle_beta   90.00
_cell.angle_gamma   90.00
#
_symmetry.space_group_name_H-M   'P 1'
#
loop_
_entity.id
_entity.type
_entity.pdbx_description
1 polymer ?
#
loop_
_entity_poly.entity_id
_entity_poly.type
_entity_poly.pdbx_seq_one_letter_code
_entity_poly.pdbx_strand_id
1 'polypeptide(L)'
;MQSEYHESEFKAVKFKCVDKDMLFGWLTANKSMSRDSRYWHCLLEEDLTQREQFFGDLVGYVQEAHRDARRIFEMEHLDPLGVLPSESPVDYPGSLPLNVLQGYFGEILAGLVVENYSPFGIDDWIVPAFLFRFHNLTFERLEVLLQGGSIPNQLPGRTGDDCLAFQFDRNGNVIKMLYCEAKCTFDHSSGLIDDAHEKVSKERPASIPQILKILGERQNPTSKRLVETIQAFRKRLFLRRRDDTSCDDVRYDLVSYVYSRSPIRKETWISPQIPNRKYSASRELEAIEIHIHGVSDLVKSVYGKELENGKPAR
;
A
#
# COMPACT_ATOMS: atom_id res chain seq x y z
N MET A 1 -8.78 31.98 2.80
CA MET A 1 -9.68 31.62 1.69
C MET A 1 -9.03 30.76 0.60
N GLN A 2 -8.06 31.22 -0.20
CA GLN A 2 -7.44 30.34 -1.23
C GLN A 2 -6.57 29.20 -0.65
N SER A 3 -5.93 29.38 0.50
CA SER A 3 -5.09 28.35 1.14
C SER A 3 -5.89 27.20 1.75
N GLU A 4 -7.02 27.49 2.41
CA GLU A 4 -7.92 26.47 2.96
C GLU A 4 -8.62 25.68 1.85
N TYR A 5 -8.91 26.33 0.71
CA TYR A 5 -9.53 25.69 -0.44
C TYR A 5 -8.63 24.60 -1.04
N HIS A 6 -7.33 24.88 -1.21
CA HIS A 6 -6.38 23.90 -1.77
C HIS A 6 -6.06 22.72 -0.84
N GLU A 7 -5.98 22.97 0.47
CA GLU A 7 -5.81 21.88 1.44
C GLU A 7 -7.05 20.97 1.49
N SER A 8 -8.25 21.55 1.38
CA SER A 8 -9.52 20.80 1.34
C SER A 8 -9.68 19.95 0.07
N GLU A 9 -9.18 20.42 -1.07
CA GLU A 9 -9.34 19.77 -2.37
C GLU A 9 -8.52 18.47 -2.46
N PHE A 10 -7.29 18.47 -1.95
CA PHE A 10 -6.45 17.28 -1.92
C PHE A 10 -6.74 16.35 -0.74
N LYS A 11 -7.32 16.86 0.36
CA LYS A 11 -7.87 16.00 1.43
C LYS A 11 -8.97 15.08 0.92
N ALA A 12 -9.76 15.50 -0.07
CA ALA A 12 -10.79 14.67 -0.71
C ALA A 12 -10.23 13.52 -1.57
N VAL A 13 -8.90 13.47 -1.78
CA VAL A 13 -8.21 12.44 -2.57
C VAL A 13 -7.73 11.29 -1.70
N LYS A 14 -7.41 11.56 -0.44
CA LYS A 14 -6.94 10.53 0.49
C LYS A 14 -7.97 9.41 0.51
N PHE A 15 -7.49 8.18 0.61
CA PHE A 15 -8.37 7.06 0.92
C PHE A 15 -9.14 7.40 2.19
N LYS A 16 -10.36 6.85 2.32
CA LYS A 16 -11.32 7.17 3.40
C LYS A 16 -10.56 7.53 4.67
N CYS A 17 -10.58 8.82 5.05
CA CYS A 17 -9.86 9.28 6.23
C CYS A 17 -10.35 8.46 7.43
N VAL A 18 -9.44 7.69 8.02
CA VAL A 18 -9.71 6.97 9.26
C VAL A 18 -9.66 7.96 10.43
N ASP A 19 -10.31 7.60 11.53
CA ASP A 19 -10.13 8.35 12.77
C ASP A 19 -8.66 8.22 13.22
N LYS A 20 -7.93 9.35 13.23
CA LYS A 20 -6.51 9.37 13.58
C LYS A 20 -6.27 9.02 15.05
N ASP A 21 -7.16 9.43 15.94
CA ASP A 21 -7.03 9.14 17.36
C ASP A 21 -7.20 7.64 17.60
N MET A 22 -8.17 7.01 16.89
CA MET A 22 -8.35 5.56 16.92
C MET A 22 -7.17 4.82 16.27
N LEU A 23 -6.65 5.31 15.15
CA LEU A 23 -5.49 4.73 14.48
C LEU A 23 -4.24 4.77 15.37
N PHE A 24 -3.96 5.90 16.01
CA PHE A 24 -2.81 6.06 16.91
C PHE A 24 -3.01 5.35 18.24
N GLY A 25 -4.26 5.17 18.68
CA GLY A 25 -4.59 4.25 19.78
C GLY A 25 -4.31 2.80 19.41
N TRP A 26 -4.64 2.38 18.18
CA TRP A 26 -4.40 1.02 17.71
C TRP A 26 -2.93 0.71 17.43
N LEU A 27 -2.20 1.62 16.77
CA LEU A 27 -0.80 1.43 16.39
C LEU A 27 0.07 2.53 17.00
N THR A 28 0.87 2.16 18.00
CA THR A 28 1.80 3.10 18.65
C THR A 28 3.10 3.17 17.87
N ALA A 29 3.56 4.38 17.55
CA ALA A 29 4.78 4.59 16.79
C ALA A 29 6.00 4.91 17.66
N ASN A 30 7.10 4.20 17.41
CA ASN A 30 8.43 4.50 17.92
C ASN A 30 9.37 4.76 16.74
N LYS A 31 9.83 6.01 16.61
CA LYS A 31 10.67 6.47 15.50
C LYS A 31 12.11 6.67 15.94
N SER A 32 13.03 6.25 15.09
CA SER A 32 14.46 6.48 15.22
C SER A 32 15.05 6.93 13.89
N MET A 33 16.12 7.72 13.97
CA MET A 33 16.84 8.23 12.81
C MET A 33 18.33 7.91 12.95
N SER A 34 18.97 7.61 11.82
CA SER A 34 20.42 7.41 11.74
C SER A 34 21.17 8.72 12.00
N ARG A 35 22.46 8.59 12.33
CA ARG A 35 23.33 9.76 12.60
C ARG A 35 23.48 10.72 11.42
N ASP A 36 23.45 10.20 10.20
CA ASP A 36 23.55 10.99 8.97
C ASP A 36 22.19 11.53 8.49
N SER A 37 21.11 11.23 9.22
CA SER A 37 19.73 11.66 8.92
C SER A 37 19.19 11.18 7.57
N ARG A 38 19.84 10.20 6.92
CA ARG A 38 19.40 9.66 5.63
C ARG A 38 18.58 8.37 5.76
N TYR A 39 18.58 7.77 6.95
CA TYR A 39 17.83 6.56 7.25
C TYR A 39 16.94 6.76 8.46
N TRP A 40 15.68 6.37 8.29
CA TRP A 40 14.65 6.39 9.31
C TRP A 40 14.15 4.98 9.56
N HIS A 41 13.77 4.74 10.80
CA HIS A 41 13.11 3.50 11.19
C HIS A 41 11.91 3.84 12.06
N CYS A 42 10.77 3.24 11.76
CA CYS A 42 9.52 3.41 12.50
C CYS A 42 9.00 2.02 12.90
N LEU A 43 9.00 1.73 14.20
CA LEU A 43 8.31 0.57 14.75
C LEU A 43 6.86 0.98 15.08
N LEU A 44 5.89 0.26 14.53
CA LEU A 44 4.48 0.37 14.85
C LEU A 44 4.04 -0.88 15.61
N GLU A 45 3.65 -0.72 16.87
CA GLU A 45 3.21 -1.81 17.73
C GLU A 45 1.70 -1.74 17.93
N GLU A 46 1.03 -2.86 17.72
CA GLU A 46 -0.40 -2.96 17.95
C GLU A 46 -0.77 -3.02 19.44
N ASP A 47 -1.69 -2.15 19.84
CA ASP A 47 -2.51 -2.33 21.04
C ASP A 47 -3.75 -3.17 20.71
N LEU A 48 -3.72 -4.43 21.14
CA LEU A 48 -4.82 -5.37 20.98
C LEU A 48 -6.14 -4.89 21.59
N THR A 49 -6.09 -4.07 22.65
CA THR A 49 -7.30 -3.56 23.34
C THR A 49 -8.04 -2.53 22.50
N GLN A 50 -7.36 -1.88 21.56
CA GLN A 50 -7.93 -0.87 20.67
C GLN A 50 -8.38 -1.43 19.31
N ARG A 51 -7.98 -2.67 18.99
CA ARG A 51 -8.29 -3.31 17.69
C ARG A 51 -9.78 -3.29 17.36
N GLU A 52 -10.63 -3.69 18.30
CA GLU A 52 -12.08 -3.79 18.07
C GLU A 52 -12.68 -2.42 17.70
N GLN A 53 -12.19 -1.36 18.34
CA GLN A 53 -12.64 0.01 18.09
C GLN A 53 -12.22 0.49 16.69
N PHE A 54 -10.99 0.15 16.25
CA PHE A 54 -10.50 0.53 14.93
C PHE A 54 -10.96 -0.40 13.79
N PHE A 55 -11.44 -1.61 14.10
CA PHE A 55 -11.71 -2.65 13.11
C PHE A 55 -12.67 -2.19 11.99
N GLY A 56 -13.72 -1.45 12.33
CA GLY A 56 -14.67 -0.92 11.34
C GLY A 56 -14.03 0.07 10.36
N ASP A 57 -13.10 0.89 10.84
CA ASP A 57 -12.34 1.82 10.00
C ASP A 57 -11.33 1.10 9.12
N LEU A 58 -10.66 0.08 9.65
CA LEU A 58 -9.77 -0.78 8.87
C LEU A 58 -10.52 -1.48 7.72
N VAL A 59 -11.69 -2.06 8.00
CA VAL A 59 -12.55 -2.68 6.99
C VAL A 59 -12.98 -1.65 5.94
N GLY A 60 -13.42 -0.47 6.36
CA GLY A 60 -13.82 0.60 5.45
C GLY A 60 -12.67 1.08 4.54
N TYR A 61 -11.46 1.20 5.09
CA TYR A 61 -10.26 1.59 4.34
C TYR A 61 -9.86 0.50 3.33
N VAL A 62 -9.92 -0.77 3.72
CA VAL A 62 -9.63 -1.90 2.83
C VAL A 62 -10.68 -2.00 1.71
N GLN A 63 -11.96 -1.81 2.01
CA GLN A 63 -13.01 -1.74 1.00
C GLN A 63 -12.78 -0.59 0.01
N GLU A 64 -12.37 0.59 0.50
CA GLU A 64 -12.02 1.73 -0.35
C GLU A 64 -10.85 1.40 -1.28
N ALA A 65 -9.80 0.77 -0.74
CA ALA A 65 -8.63 0.36 -1.51
C ALA A 65 -8.98 -0.60 -2.66
N HIS A 66 -9.94 -1.49 -2.45
CA HIS A 66 -10.43 -2.42 -3.46
C HIS A 66 -11.48 -1.86 -4.42
N ARG A 67 -12.07 -0.70 -4.12
CA ARG A 67 -13.24 -0.18 -4.86
C ARG A 67 -13.02 -0.11 -6.36
N ASP A 68 -11.87 0.40 -6.81
CA ASP A 68 -11.55 0.53 -8.24
C ASP A 68 -11.40 -0.84 -8.90
N ALA A 69 -10.64 -1.75 -8.30
CA ALA A 69 -10.46 -3.11 -8.84
C ALA A 69 -11.77 -3.91 -8.86
N ARG A 70 -12.60 -3.76 -7.81
CA ARG A 70 -13.92 -4.36 -7.74
C ARG A 70 -14.80 -3.90 -8.90
N ARG A 71 -14.91 -2.59 -9.12
CA ARG A 71 -15.67 -2.01 -10.25
C ARG A 71 -15.23 -2.60 -11.59
N ILE A 72 -13.92 -2.66 -11.83
CA ILE A 72 -13.35 -3.16 -13.10
C ILE A 72 -13.61 -4.65 -13.30
N PHE A 73 -13.39 -5.47 -12.27
CA PHE A 73 -13.59 -6.90 -12.37
C PHE A 73 -15.07 -7.25 -12.48
N GLU A 74 -15.92 -6.74 -11.58
CA GLU A 74 -17.35 -7.06 -11.55
C GLU A 74 -18.11 -6.51 -12.76
N MET A 75 -17.89 -5.24 -13.14
CA MET A 75 -18.74 -4.59 -14.15
C MET A 75 -18.20 -4.69 -15.58
N GLU A 76 -16.88 -4.70 -15.78
CA GLU A 76 -16.30 -4.52 -17.13
C GLU A 76 -15.74 -5.82 -17.71
N HIS A 77 -15.34 -6.79 -16.89
CA HIS A 77 -14.61 -7.96 -17.37
C HIS A 77 -15.29 -9.29 -17.08
N LEU A 78 -15.86 -9.46 -15.88
CA LEU A 78 -16.52 -10.71 -15.50
C LEU A 78 -17.95 -10.80 -16.06
N ASP A 79 -18.61 -9.66 -16.30
CA ASP A 79 -19.92 -9.61 -16.97
C ASP A 79 -20.01 -8.54 -18.08
N PRO A 80 -19.20 -8.63 -19.15
CA PRO A 80 -19.17 -7.60 -20.19
C PRO A 80 -20.49 -7.49 -20.97
N LEU A 81 -21.36 -8.50 -20.88
CA LEU A 81 -22.65 -8.55 -21.58
C LEU A 81 -23.86 -8.32 -20.66
N GLY A 82 -23.66 -8.17 -19.34
CA GLY A 82 -24.76 -8.00 -18.38
C GLY A 82 -25.65 -9.24 -18.26
N VAL A 83 -25.08 -10.42 -18.51
CA VAL A 83 -25.79 -11.72 -18.58
C VAL A 83 -25.55 -12.59 -17.35
N LEU A 84 -24.64 -12.22 -16.45
CA LEU A 84 -24.46 -12.97 -15.22
C LEU A 84 -25.70 -12.82 -14.32
N PRO A 85 -26.02 -13.85 -13.52
CA PRO A 85 -27.05 -13.74 -12.49
C PRO A 85 -26.74 -12.58 -11.54
N SER A 86 -27.77 -12.01 -10.90
CA SER A 86 -27.62 -10.92 -9.92
C SER A 86 -26.67 -11.25 -8.76
N GLU A 87 -26.47 -12.54 -8.49
CA GLU A 87 -25.44 -13.05 -7.59
C GLU A 87 -24.33 -13.70 -8.43
N SER A 88 -23.20 -12.99 -8.58
CA SER A 88 -22.01 -13.56 -9.23
C SER A 88 -21.51 -14.78 -8.43
N PRO A 89 -21.19 -15.91 -9.08
CA PRO A 89 -20.64 -17.07 -8.38
C PRO A 89 -19.21 -16.83 -7.89
N VAL A 90 -18.59 -15.72 -8.27
CA VAL A 90 -17.24 -15.31 -7.86
C VAL A 90 -17.30 -13.94 -7.20
N ASP A 91 -16.91 -13.89 -5.92
CA ASP A 91 -16.79 -12.68 -5.12
C ASP A 91 -15.34 -12.14 -5.16
N TYR A 92 -15.13 -10.90 -5.58
CA TYR A 92 -13.84 -10.22 -5.46
C TYR A 92 -13.86 -9.19 -4.31
N PRO A 93 -12.84 -9.17 -3.42
CA PRO A 93 -11.64 -10.01 -3.41
C PRO A 93 -11.80 -11.33 -2.63
N GLY A 94 -12.99 -11.65 -2.08
CA GLY A 94 -13.18 -12.80 -1.17
C GLY A 94 -12.77 -14.17 -1.73
N SER A 95 -12.87 -14.37 -3.05
CA SER A 95 -12.51 -15.63 -3.72
C SER A 95 -11.00 -15.83 -3.91
N LEU A 96 -10.18 -14.83 -3.55
CA LEU A 96 -8.73 -14.89 -3.74
C LEU A 96 -8.02 -15.72 -2.67
N PRO A 97 -6.91 -16.38 -3.01
CA PRO A 97 -6.08 -17.07 -2.02
C PRO A 97 -5.60 -16.16 -0.89
N LEU A 98 -5.42 -16.71 0.32
CA LEU A 98 -5.02 -15.94 1.49
C LEU A 98 -3.69 -15.21 1.28
N ASN A 99 -2.73 -15.81 0.57
CA ASN A 99 -1.44 -15.19 0.31
C ASN A 99 -1.55 -13.93 -0.58
N VAL A 100 -2.53 -13.89 -1.49
CA VAL A 100 -2.82 -12.70 -2.31
C VAL A 100 -3.47 -11.61 -1.46
N LEU A 101 -4.44 -11.98 -0.63
CA LEU A 101 -5.10 -11.06 0.31
C LEU A 101 -4.13 -10.48 1.33
N GLN A 102 -3.17 -11.28 1.80
CA GLN A 102 -2.06 -10.81 2.65
C GLN A 102 -1.18 -9.81 1.91
N GLY A 103 -0.84 -10.07 0.64
CA GLY A 103 -0.10 -9.12 -0.20
C GLY A 103 -0.82 -7.77 -0.30
N TYR A 104 -2.09 -7.79 -0.69
CA TYR A 104 -2.92 -6.56 -0.75
C TYR A 104 -3.03 -5.88 0.60
N PHE A 105 -3.24 -6.63 1.68
CA PHE A 105 -3.29 -6.05 3.02
C PHE A 105 -2.00 -5.34 3.41
N GLY A 106 -0.84 -5.89 3.05
CA GLY A 106 0.46 -5.22 3.23
C GLY A 106 0.57 -3.91 2.45
N GLU A 107 0.16 -3.89 1.18
CA GLU A 107 0.12 -2.67 0.36
C GLU A 107 -0.83 -1.62 0.97
N ILE A 108 -2.02 -2.05 1.42
CA ILE A 108 -3.03 -1.17 2.05
C ILE A 108 -2.49 -0.56 3.34
N LEU A 109 -1.88 -1.37 4.22
CA LEU A 109 -1.28 -0.86 5.45
C LEU A 109 -0.11 0.09 5.17
N ALA A 110 0.73 -0.19 4.17
CA ALA A 110 1.77 0.74 3.76
C ALA A 110 1.15 2.10 3.36
N GLY A 111 0.09 2.09 2.54
CA GLY A 111 -0.62 3.32 2.18
C GLY A 111 -1.24 4.04 3.39
N LEU A 112 -1.91 3.29 4.27
CA LEU A 112 -2.49 3.82 5.52
C LEU A 112 -1.44 4.51 6.38
N VAL A 113 -0.27 3.87 6.54
CA VAL A 113 0.83 4.43 7.34
C VAL A 113 1.40 5.67 6.67
N VAL A 114 1.62 5.63 5.36
CA VAL A 114 2.15 6.76 4.59
C VAL A 114 1.29 8.01 4.73
N GLU A 115 -0.03 7.87 4.69
CA GLU A 115 -0.96 9.02 4.78
C GLU A 115 -1.11 9.59 6.20
N ASN A 116 -0.72 8.84 7.25
CA ASN A 116 -1.06 9.17 8.64
C ASN A 116 0.13 9.32 9.60
N TYR A 117 1.25 8.64 9.35
CA TYR A 117 2.39 8.63 10.27
C TYR A 117 3.52 9.55 9.85
N SER A 118 3.35 10.36 8.81
CA SER A 118 4.36 11.32 8.35
C SER A 118 5.76 10.69 8.18
N PRO A 119 5.93 9.74 7.23
CA PRO A 119 7.24 9.24 6.87
C PRO A 119 8.25 10.37 6.66
N PHE A 120 9.47 10.20 7.16
CA PHE A 120 10.58 11.16 7.16
C PHE A 120 10.29 12.45 7.95
N GLY A 121 9.26 12.44 8.80
CA GLY A 121 8.74 13.65 9.43
C GLY A 121 8.09 14.62 8.43
N ILE A 122 7.69 14.10 7.26
CA ILE A 122 7.04 14.86 6.20
C ILE A 122 5.55 14.55 6.24
N ASP A 123 4.74 15.58 6.44
CA ASP A 123 3.28 15.48 6.42
C ASP A 123 2.71 15.52 4.99
N ASP A 124 1.43 15.16 4.90
CA ASP A 124 0.59 15.32 3.71
C ASP A 124 1.04 14.54 2.46
N TRP A 125 1.58 13.35 2.69
CA TRP A 125 1.61 12.33 1.65
C TRP A 125 0.19 11.93 1.23
N ILE A 126 0.02 11.71 -0.06
CA ILE A 126 -1.24 11.26 -0.66
C ILE A 126 -0.95 10.02 -1.50
N VAL A 127 -1.67 8.94 -1.23
CA VAL A 127 -1.69 7.74 -2.06
C VAL A 127 -2.86 7.89 -3.03
N PRO A 128 -2.64 8.13 -4.34
CA PRO A 128 -3.73 8.47 -5.25
C PRO A 128 -4.59 7.26 -5.65
N ALA A 129 -3.98 6.07 -5.68
CA ALA A 129 -4.64 4.83 -6.08
C ALA A 129 -3.84 3.59 -5.67
N PHE A 130 -4.55 2.51 -5.32
CA PHE A 130 -3.99 1.15 -5.29
C PHE A 130 -4.15 0.51 -6.68
N LEU A 131 -3.20 -0.36 -7.04
CA LEU A 131 -3.05 -0.86 -8.41
C LEU A 131 -3.62 -2.27 -8.61
N PHE A 132 -4.52 -2.71 -7.73
CA PHE A 132 -5.01 -4.09 -7.69
C PHE A 132 -5.70 -4.53 -9.00
N ARG A 133 -6.32 -3.60 -9.74
CA ARG A 133 -6.93 -3.89 -11.05
C ARG A 133 -5.94 -4.35 -12.12
N PHE A 134 -4.65 -4.08 -11.91
CA PHE A 134 -3.58 -4.45 -12.84
C PHE A 134 -2.90 -5.78 -12.45
N HIS A 135 -3.43 -6.50 -11.48
CA HIS A 135 -2.97 -7.84 -11.14
C HIS A 135 -3.60 -8.87 -12.10
N ASN A 136 -3.08 -8.96 -13.33
CA ASN A 136 -3.66 -9.79 -14.39
C ASN A 136 -3.85 -11.27 -14.00
N LEU A 137 -2.94 -11.85 -13.21
CA LEU A 137 -3.08 -13.22 -12.73
C LEU A 137 -4.29 -13.40 -11.80
N THR A 138 -4.65 -12.36 -11.04
CA THR A 138 -5.90 -12.35 -10.26
C THR A 138 -7.10 -12.35 -11.20
N PHE A 139 -7.06 -11.56 -12.27
CA PHE A 139 -8.14 -11.53 -13.25
C PHE A 139 -8.33 -12.88 -13.95
N GLU A 140 -7.26 -13.47 -14.49
CA GLU A 140 -7.28 -14.80 -15.12
C GLU A 140 -7.83 -15.87 -14.17
N ARG A 141 -7.51 -15.77 -12.87
CA ARG A 141 -8.07 -16.67 -11.87
C ARG A 141 -9.59 -16.52 -11.73
N LEU A 142 -10.08 -15.29 -11.58
CA LEU A 142 -11.52 -15.04 -11.42
C LEU A 142 -12.29 -15.55 -12.64
N GLU A 143 -11.76 -15.35 -13.84
CA GLU A 143 -12.32 -15.85 -15.10
C GLU A 143 -12.42 -17.38 -15.12
N VAL A 144 -11.37 -18.09 -14.73
CA VAL A 144 -11.40 -19.56 -14.66
C VAL A 144 -12.41 -20.06 -13.62
N LEU A 145 -12.56 -19.37 -12.48
CA LEU A 145 -13.56 -19.71 -11.48
C LEU A 145 -14.99 -19.52 -12.02
N LEU A 146 -15.24 -18.46 -12.78
CA LEU A 146 -16.55 -18.23 -13.43
C LEU A 146 -16.91 -19.36 -14.41
N GLN A 147 -15.92 -19.90 -15.11
CA GLN A 147 -16.10 -21.01 -16.04
C GLN A 147 -16.29 -22.38 -15.35
N GLY A 148 -16.31 -22.41 -14.00
CA GLY A 148 -16.41 -23.65 -13.21
C GLY A 148 -15.10 -24.44 -13.12
N GLY A 149 -13.98 -23.82 -13.49
CA GLY A 149 -12.65 -24.43 -13.40
C GLY A 149 -12.12 -24.49 -11.97
N SER A 150 -11.37 -25.54 -11.65
CA SER A 150 -10.60 -25.64 -10.41
C SER A 150 -9.20 -25.05 -10.60
N ILE A 151 -8.72 -24.26 -9.65
CA ILE A 151 -7.43 -23.57 -9.76
C ILE A 151 -6.59 -23.87 -8.51
N PRO A 152 -5.26 -24.05 -8.63
CA PRO A 152 -4.38 -24.21 -7.48
C PRO A 152 -4.58 -23.12 -6.42
N ASN A 153 -4.36 -23.47 -5.15
CA ASN A 153 -4.55 -22.57 -4.01
C ASN A 153 -3.48 -21.47 -3.89
N GLN A 154 -2.48 -21.45 -4.77
CA GLN A 154 -1.41 -20.46 -4.75
C GLN A 154 -1.41 -19.65 -6.04
N LEU A 155 -1.33 -18.33 -5.88
CA LEU A 155 -1.07 -17.38 -6.95
C LEU A 155 0.17 -16.59 -6.56
N PRO A 156 1.15 -16.37 -7.45
CA PRO A 156 2.22 -15.43 -7.16
C PRO A 156 1.63 -14.03 -6.87
N GLY A 157 2.34 -13.24 -6.07
CA GLY A 157 1.97 -11.87 -5.77
C GLY A 157 2.04 -10.97 -7.01
N ARG A 158 1.46 -9.77 -6.89
CA ARG A 158 1.52 -8.76 -7.95
C ARG A 158 2.97 -8.32 -8.17
N THR A 159 3.34 -8.10 -9.41
CA THR A 159 4.62 -7.48 -9.77
C THR A 159 4.45 -5.97 -9.99
N GLY A 160 5.53 -5.21 -9.77
CA GLY A 160 5.54 -3.74 -9.88
C GLY A 160 5.59 -3.03 -8.53
N ASP A 161 5.26 -1.74 -8.55
CA ASP A 161 5.37 -0.86 -7.37
C ASP A 161 4.23 -1.15 -6.41
N ASP A 162 4.51 -1.42 -5.14
CA ASP A 162 3.51 -1.79 -4.14
C ASP A 162 2.65 -0.58 -3.73
N CYS A 163 3.27 0.58 -3.52
CA CYS A 163 2.56 1.84 -3.29
C CYS A 163 3.39 3.04 -3.77
N LEU A 164 2.74 4.04 -4.34
CA LEU A 164 3.34 5.34 -4.66
C LEU A 164 2.55 6.43 -3.96
N ALA A 165 3.24 7.34 -3.30
CA ALA A 165 2.63 8.55 -2.75
C ALA A 165 3.32 9.81 -3.26
N PHE A 166 2.59 10.92 -3.21
CA PHE A 166 3.07 12.22 -3.67
C PHE A 166 2.83 13.28 -2.61
N GLN A 167 3.78 14.21 -2.51
CA GLN A 167 3.60 15.44 -1.75
C GLN A 167 3.41 16.60 -2.73
N PHE A 168 2.51 17.51 -2.40
CA PHE A 168 2.16 18.67 -3.21
C PHE A 168 2.53 19.98 -2.51
N ASP A 169 2.97 20.97 -3.29
CA ASP A 169 3.12 22.34 -2.78
C ASP A 169 1.76 23.06 -2.66
N ARG A 170 1.78 24.29 -2.17
CA ARG A 170 0.58 25.15 -2.03
C ARG A 170 -0.13 25.46 -3.35
N ASN A 171 0.57 25.30 -4.49
CA ASN A 171 0.01 25.50 -5.82
C ASN A 171 -0.59 24.18 -6.38
N GLY A 172 -0.42 23.06 -5.68
CA GLY A 172 -0.83 21.73 -6.12
C GLY A 172 0.16 21.07 -7.08
N ASN A 173 1.42 21.53 -7.14
CA ASN A 173 2.48 20.86 -7.89
C ASN A 173 3.09 19.74 -7.06
N VAL A 174 3.33 18.58 -7.67
CA VAL A 174 4.13 17.52 -7.00
C VAL A 174 5.54 18.04 -6.72
N ILE A 175 5.99 17.94 -5.48
CA ILE A 175 7.35 18.31 -5.04
C ILE A 175 8.18 17.11 -4.61
N LYS A 176 7.53 16.05 -4.11
CA LYS A 176 8.19 14.80 -3.71
C LYS A 176 7.35 13.61 -4.12
N MET A 177 8.01 12.48 -4.31
CA MET A 177 7.41 11.17 -4.54
C MET A 177 8.03 10.17 -3.57
N LEU A 178 7.16 9.35 -2.99
CA LEU A 178 7.54 8.27 -2.09
C LEU A 178 7.27 6.94 -2.79
N TYR A 179 8.31 6.14 -2.96
CA TYR A 179 8.26 4.81 -3.57
C TYR A 179 8.27 3.75 -2.48
N CYS A 180 7.19 3.00 -2.34
CA CYS A 180 7.00 2.04 -1.26
C CYS A 180 7.07 0.61 -1.78
N GLU A 181 7.79 -0.23 -1.04
CA GLU A 181 7.74 -1.69 -1.15
C GLU A 181 7.15 -2.27 0.14
N ALA A 182 6.12 -3.11 0.02
CA ALA A 182 5.38 -3.65 1.16
C ALA A 182 5.53 -5.18 1.22
N LYS A 183 5.65 -5.71 2.43
CA LYS A 183 5.65 -7.15 2.71
C LYS A 183 4.77 -7.40 3.92
N CYS A 184 3.90 -8.40 3.82
CA CYS A 184 3.05 -8.82 4.93
C CYS A 184 3.17 -10.33 5.08
N THR A 185 3.74 -10.77 6.20
CA THR A 185 3.99 -12.18 6.46
C THR A 185 3.57 -12.59 7.86
N PHE A 186 3.26 -13.87 8.02
CA PHE A 186 2.99 -14.43 9.33
C PHE A 186 4.24 -14.40 10.21
N ASP A 187 5.36 -14.91 9.69
CA ASP A 187 6.62 -14.96 10.42
C ASP A 187 7.65 -13.98 9.84
N HIS A 188 8.67 -13.69 10.64
CA HIS A 188 9.82 -12.92 10.21
C HIS A 188 10.56 -13.65 9.07
N SER A 189 11.02 -12.90 8.07
CA SER A 189 11.88 -13.42 7.01
C SER A 189 12.94 -12.39 6.64
N SER A 190 14.19 -12.66 7.02
CA SER A 190 15.33 -11.84 6.62
C SER A 190 15.52 -11.80 5.10
N GLY A 191 15.14 -12.87 4.39
CA GLY A 191 15.18 -12.92 2.93
C GLY A 191 14.22 -11.91 2.30
N LEU A 192 12.98 -11.84 2.77
CA LEU A 192 12.01 -10.87 2.29
C LEU A 192 12.40 -9.42 2.62
N ILE A 193 13.07 -9.22 3.77
CA ILE A 193 13.66 -7.92 4.10
C ILE A 193 14.74 -7.56 3.08
N ASP A 194 15.73 -8.45 2.90
CA ASP A 194 16.82 -8.29 1.94
C ASP A 194 16.27 -8.00 0.53
N ASP A 195 15.25 -8.74 0.06
CA ASP A 195 14.63 -8.58 -1.26
C ASP A 195 13.94 -7.22 -1.43
N ALA A 196 13.15 -6.80 -0.45
CA ALA A 196 12.44 -5.52 -0.54
C ALA A 196 13.41 -4.32 -0.52
N HIS A 197 14.45 -4.36 0.31
CA HIS A 197 15.52 -3.34 0.31
C HIS A 197 16.34 -3.35 -0.99
N GLU A 198 16.61 -4.53 -1.56
CA GLU A 198 17.28 -4.64 -2.85
C GLU A 198 16.42 -4.03 -3.97
N LYS A 199 15.15 -4.40 -4.04
CA LYS A 199 14.18 -3.94 -5.04
C LYS A 199 14.01 -2.43 -5.01
N VAL A 200 13.68 -1.88 -3.84
CA VAL A 200 13.45 -0.43 -3.67
C VAL A 200 14.69 0.39 -4.05
N SER A 201 15.90 -0.14 -3.80
CA SER A 201 17.15 0.55 -4.12
C SER A 201 17.47 0.58 -5.62
N LYS A 202 17.08 -0.45 -6.38
CA LYS A 202 17.46 -0.62 -7.79
C LYS A 202 16.38 -0.19 -8.77
N GLU A 203 15.12 -0.37 -8.43
CA GLU A 203 14.01 -0.17 -9.35
C GLU A 203 13.62 1.30 -9.49
N ARG A 204 13.03 1.63 -10.63
CA ARG A 204 12.42 2.94 -10.91
C ARG A 204 10.90 2.79 -10.87
N PRO A 205 10.16 3.79 -10.38
CA PRO A 205 8.70 3.76 -10.38
C PRO A 205 8.16 3.55 -11.78
N ALA A 206 7.53 2.40 -11.99
CA ALA A 206 6.95 2.02 -13.27
C ALA A 206 5.45 2.31 -13.34
N SER A 207 4.82 2.62 -12.21
CA SER A 207 3.35 2.59 -12.06
C SER A 207 2.66 3.95 -12.19
N ILE A 208 3.42 5.03 -12.42
CA ILE A 208 2.82 6.35 -12.69
C ILE A 208 1.80 6.32 -13.85
N PRO A 209 2.04 5.63 -15.00
CA PRO A 209 1.03 5.50 -16.06
C PRO A 209 -0.28 4.86 -15.59
N GLN A 210 -0.19 3.82 -14.74
CA GLN A 210 -1.33 3.08 -14.19
C GLN A 210 -2.15 3.97 -13.25
N ILE A 211 -1.49 4.75 -12.40
CA ILE A 211 -2.13 5.76 -11.55
C ILE A 211 -2.86 6.80 -12.40
N LEU A 212 -2.20 7.36 -13.40
CA LEU A 212 -2.81 8.33 -14.32
C LEU A 212 -4.03 7.74 -15.03
N LYS A 213 -4.00 6.46 -15.40
CA LYS A 213 -5.14 5.75 -15.97
C LYS A 213 -6.32 5.67 -14.98
N ILE A 214 -6.08 5.24 -13.74
CA ILE A 214 -7.14 5.16 -12.70
C ILE A 214 -7.76 6.55 -12.48
N LEU A 215 -6.93 7.56 -12.28
CA LEU A 215 -7.40 8.91 -11.99
C LEU A 215 -8.18 9.53 -13.18
N GLY A 216 -7.73 9.29 -14.41
CA GLY A 216 -8.41 9.78 -15.61
C GLY A 216 -9.83 9.24 -15.78
N GLU A 217 -10.09 8.03 -15.31
CA GLU A 217 -11.41 7.38 -15.39
C GLU A 217 -12.39 7.86 -14.31
N ARG A 218 -11.91 8.43 -13.18
CA ARG A 218 -12.78 8.91 -12.08
C ARG A 218 -13.61 10.16 -12.44
N GLN A 219 -13.26 10.85 -13.53
CA GLN A 219 -13.93 12.02 -14.12
C GLN A 219 -14.35 13.19 -13.20
N ASN A 220 -13.92 13.22 -11.92
CA ASN A 220 -14.18 14.34 -11.01
C ASN A 220 -13.09 15.44 -11.09
N PRO A 221 -13.39 16.70 -10.70
CA PRO A 221 -12.45 17.82 -10.80
C PRO A 221 -11.11 17.56 -10.10
N THR A 222 -11.15 16.97 -8.91
CA THR A 222 -9.95 16.66 -8.12
C THR A 222 -9.04 15.66 -8.84
N SER A 223 -9.62 14.61 -9.43
CA SER A 223 -8.86 13.60 -10.17
C SER A 223 -8.25 14.16 -11.44
N LYS A 224 -8.95 15.07 -12.15
CA LYS A 224 -8.38 15.78 -13.31
C LYS A 224 -7.15 16.60 -12.93
N ARG A 225 -7.22 17.34 -11.82
CA ARG A 225 -6.08 18.12 -11.33
C ARG A 225 -4.89 17.23 -10.95
N LEU A 226 -5.14 16.09 -10.29
CA LEU A 226 -4.08 15.12 -9.98
C LEU A 226 -3.43 14.56 -11.25
N VAL A 227 -4.22 14.23 -12.27
CA VAL A 227 -3.70 13.77 -13.57
C VAL A 227 -2.76 14.82 -14.15
N GLU A 228 -3.19 16.08 -14.23
CA GLU A 228 -2.39 17.17 -14.80
C GLU A 228 -1.06 17.34 -14.05
N THR A 229 -1.09 17.41 -12.72
CA THR A 229 0.11 17.66 -11.91
C THR A 229 1.06 16.47 -11.86
N ILE A 230 0.55 15.23 -11.77
CA ILE A 230 1.36 14.01 -11.80
C ILE A 230 1.94 13.81 -13.20
N GLN A 231 1.20 14.13 -14.25
CA GLN A 231 1.71 14.07 -15.62
C GLN A 231 2.80 15.14 -15.87
N ALA A 232 2.64 16.35 -15.33
CA ALA A 232 3.67 17.37 -15.36
C ALA A 232 4.94 16.93 -14.60
N PHE A 233 4.78 16.32 -13.42
CA PHE A 233 5.88 15.71 -12.67
C PHE A 233 6.57 14.62 -13.47
N ARG A 234 5.82 13.65 -14.01
CA ARG A 234 6.34 12.59 -14.88
C ARG A 234 7.12 13.16 -16.06
N LYS A 235 6.62 14.19 -16.73
CA LYS A 235 7.32 14.87 -17.84
C LYS A 235 8.64 15.50 -17.37
N ARG A 236 8.67 16.12 -16.19
CA ARG A 236 9.93 16.62 -15.58
C ARG A 236 10.93 15.49 -15.34
N LEU A 237 10.49 14.31 -14.88
CA LEU A 237 11.37 13.14 -14.72
C LEU A 237 12.00 12.70 -16.04
N PHE A 238 11.25 12.75 -17.16
CA PHE A 238 11.74 12.34 -18.49
C PHE A 238 12.60 13.38 -19.21
N LEU A 239 12.31 14.66 -19.03
CA LEU A 239 13.00 15.74 -19.76
C LEU A 239 14.35 16.14 -19.14
N ARG A 240 14.67 15.65 -17.94
CA ARG A 240 15.99 15.88 -17.34
C ARG A 240 17.06 15.06 -18.06
N ARG A 241 18.25 15.65 -18.23
CA ARG A 241 19.40 14.97 -18.83
C ARG A 241 19.78 13.76 -17.98
N ARG A 242 20.28 12.70 -18.62
CA ARG A 242 20.71 11.45 -17.95
C ARG A 242 21.72 11.66 -16.82
N ASP A 243 22.42 12.79 -16.84
CA ASP A 243 23.51 13.14 -15.92
C ASP A 243 23.06 14.06 -14.77
N ASP A 244 21.77 14.40 -14.70
CA ASP A 244 21.20 15.25 -13.65
C ASP A 244 20.67 14.41 -12.48
N THR A 245 21.52 14.19 -11.47
CA THR A 245 21.21 13.42 -10.26
C THR A 245 20.26 14.14 -9.29
N SER A 246 19.86 15.39 -9.57
CA SER A 246 18.88 16.13 -8.75
C SER A 246 17.47 15.53 -8.75
N CYS A 247 17.25 14.45 -9.50
CA CYS A 247 16.03 13.66 -9.49
C CYS A 247 15.97 12.67 -8.32
N ASP A 248 17.13 12.28 -7.74
CA ASP A 248 17.15 11.52 -6.49
C ASP A 248 16.64 12.39 -5.33
N ASP A 249 16.81 13.72 -5.38
CA ASP A 249 16.36 14.65 -4.33
C ASP A 249 14.82 14.76 -4.20
N VAL A 250 14.07 14.30 -5.20
CA VAL A 250 12.60 14.31 -5.16
C VAL A 250 12.01 12.93 -4.83
N ARG A 251 12.84 11.89 -4.75
CA ARG A 251 12.40 10.51 -4.49
C ARG A 251 12.86 10.06 -3.12
N TYR A 252 11.89 9.58 -2.36
CA TYR A 252 12.07 8.91 -1.08
C TYR A 252 11.74 7.43 -1.25
N ASP A 253 12.50 6.56 -0.60
CA ASP A 253 12.27 5.11 -0.62
C ASP A 253 11.70 4.65 0.72
N LEU A 254 10.65 3.83 0.71
CA LEU A 254 10.07 3.27 1.91
C LEU A 254 9.92 1.77 1.77
N VAL A 255 10.25 1.05 2.83
CA VAL A 255 9.93 -0.36 2.96
C VAL A 255 9.00 -0.54 4.15
N SER A 256 7.91 -1.28 3.97
CA SER A 256 6.91 -1.54 5.01
C SER A 256 6.79 -3.05 5.23
N TYR A 257 6.96 -3.48 6.48
CA TYR A 257 6.90 -4.89 6.84
C TYR A 257 5.86 -5.12 7.92
N VAL A 258 4.89 -5.99 7.65
CA VAL A 258 3.86 -6.40 8.61
C VAL A 258 4.15 -7.83 9.07
N TYR A 259 4.25 -8.02 10.38
CA TYR A 259 4.56 -9.32 11.02
C TYR A 259 3.48 -9.72 12.02
N SER A 260 3.27 -11.03 12.19
CA SER A 260 2.40 -11.53 13.28
C SER A 260 3.06 -11.58 14.65
N ARG A 261 4.39 -11.51 14.70
CA ARG A 261 5.19 -11.76 15.89
C ARG A 261 6.35 -10.78 16.00
N SER A 262 6.45 -10.17 17.17
CA SER A 262 7.60 -9.37 17.57
C SER A 262 8.82 -10.26 17.87
N PRO A 263 10.05 -9.73 17.78
CA PRO A 263 11.23 -10.47 18.19
C PRO A 263 11.22 -10.76 19.69
N ILE A 264 11.69 -11.95 20.09
CA ILE A 264 11.72 -12.37 21.50
C ILE A 264 12.90 -11.72 22.26
N ARG A 265 14.03 -11.50 21.56
CA ARG A 265 15.31 -11.09 22.17
C ARG A 265 15.74 -9.67 21.82
N LYS A 266 14.99 -8.99 20.96
CA LYS A 266 15.26 -7.64 20.46
C LYS A 266 13.93 -6.93 20.34
N GLU A 267 13.96 -5.60 20.33
CA GLU A 267 12.76 -4.80 20.12
C GLU A 267 12.30 -4.85 18.65
N THR A 268 13.24 -4.90 17.70
CA THR A 268 12.95 -4.83 16.26
C THR A 268 13.72 -5.90 15.47
N TRP A 269 13.18 -6.28 14.31
CA TRP A 269 13.86 -7.11 13.32
C TRP A 269 14.79 -6.29 12.43
N ILE A 270 14.43 -5.03 12.17
CA ILE A 270 15.19 -4.11 11.33
C ILE A 270 16.03 -3.20 12.24
N SER A 271 17.29 -2.98 11.85
CA SER A 271 18.20 -2.13 12.62
C SER A 271 17.69 -0.68 12.62
N PRO A 272 17.52 -0.03 13.78
CA PRO A 272 17.03 1.35 13.85
C PRO A 272 18.06 2.40 13.40
N GLN A 273 19.31 2.00 13.18
CA GLN A 273 20.43 2.93 12.97
C GLN A 273 21.13 2.76 11.62
N ILE A 274 20.96 1.62 10.97
CA ILE A 274 21.71 1.26 9.76
C ILE A 274 20.73 0.60 8.78
N PRO A 275 20.62 1.10 7.53
CA PRO A 275 19.87 0.42 6.48
C PRO A 275 20.27 -1.05 6.34
N ASN A 276 19.35 -1.87 5.83
CA ASN A 276 19.71 -3.21 5.40
C ASN A 276 20.85 -3.15 4.36
N ARG A 277 21.83 -4.04 4.49
CA ARG A 277 23.01 -4.16 3.61
C ARG A 277 22.69 -4.29 2.11
N LYS A 278 21.47 -4.71 1.77
CA LYS A 278 20.97 -4.88 0.39
C LYS A 278 20.48 -3.58 -0.23
N TYR A 279 20.22 -2.55 0.57
CA TYR A 279 19.90 -1.24 0.07
C TYR A 279 21.18 -0.55 -0.43
N SER A 280 21.32 -0.43 -1.75
CA SER A 280 22.54 0.12 -2.38
C SER A 280 22.40 1.54 -2.92
N ALA A 281 21.22 2.15 -2.81
CA ALA A 281 21.00 3.51 -3.30
C ALA A 281 21.48 4.56 -2.30
N SER A 282 21.71 5.78 -2.79
CA SER A 282 22.10 6.94 -1.98
C SER A 282 20.93 7.87 -1.63
N ARG A 283 19.69 7.40 -1.80
CA ARG A 283 18.46 8.15 -1.49
C ARG A 283 18.11 8.02 0.00
N GLU A 284 17.20 8.88 0.46
CA GLU A 284 16.62 8.74 1.79
C GLU A 284 15.74 7.49 1.85
N LEU A 285 15.89 6.73 2.93
CA LEU A 285 15.17 5.48 3.16
C LEU A 285 14.48 5.49 4.52
N GLU A 286 13.22 5.07 4.56
CA GLU A 286 12.54 4.74 5.81
C GLU A 286 12.12 3.27 5.81
N ALA A 287 12.46 2.56 6.88
CA ALA A 287 11.95 1.23 7.14
C ALA A 287 10.87 1.27 8.21
N ILE A 288 9.67 0.83 7.84
CA ILE A 288 8.54 0.72 8.74
C ILE A 288 8.34 -0.75 9.08
N GLU A 289 8.42 -1.06 10.36
CA GLU A 289 8.17 -2.38 10.92
C GLU A 289 6.86 -2.33 11.71
N ILE A 290 5.89 -3.18 11.36
CA ILE A 290 4.53 -3.18 11.91
C ILE A 290 4.26 -4.54 12.55
N HIS A 291 4.03 -4.57 13.85
CA HIS A 291 3.71 -5.79 14.60
C HIS A 291 2.22 -5.86 14.85
N ILE A 292 1.54 -6.80 14.19
CA ILE A 292 0.09 -7.03 14.32
C ILE A 292 -0.15 -8.47 14.77
N HIS A 293 -0.74 -8.67 15.93
CA HIS A 293 -0.99 -9.99 16.48
C HIS A 293 -1.91 -10.83 15.58
N GLY A 294 -1.43 -11.96 15.07
CA GLY A 294 -2.25 -12.85 14.27
C GLY A 294 -2.71 -12.23 12.94
N VAL A 295 -1.78 -11.69 12.14
CA VAL A 295 -2.08 -10.99 10.89
C VAL A 295 -2.93 -11.82 9.93
N SER A 296 -2.72 -13.15 9.87
CA SER A 296 -3.48 -14.04 8.99
C SER A 296 -4.96 -14.06 9.33
N ASP A 297 -5.30 -14.04 10.62
CA ASP A 297 -6.70 -14.07 11.07
C ASP A 297 -7.34 -12.69 10.97
N LEU A 298 -6.56 -11.62 11.19
CA LEU A 298 -7.01 -10.27 10.89
C LEU A 298 -7.33 -10.11 9.39
N VAL A 299 -6.45 -10.56 8.50
CA VAL A 299 -6.66 -10.54 7.05
C VAL A 299 -7.93 -11.30 6.69
N LYS A 300 -8.12 -12.54 7.20
CA LYS A 300 -9.36 -13.29 6.96
C LYS A 300 -10.59 -12.49 7.41
N SER A 301 -10.55 -11.93 8.61
CA SER A 301 -11.68 -11.18 9.19
C SER A 301 -12.03 -9.93 8.40
N VAL A 302 -11.03 -9.16 8.00
CA VAL A 302 -11.19 -7.92 7.21
C VAL A 302 -11.78 -8.22 5.83
N TYR A 303 -11.39 -9.34 5.21
CA TYR A 303 -11.92 -9.77 3.91
C TYR A 303 -13.16 -10.66 4.01
N GLY A 304 -13.72 -10.87 5.20
CA GLY A 304 -14.92 -11.69 5.40
C GLY A 304 -14.74 -13.18 5.08
N LYS A 305 -13.50 -13.69 5.13
CA LYS A 305 -13.24 -15.13 5.01
C LYS A 305 -13.55 -15.82 6.32
N GLU A 306 -14.25 -16.96 6.24
CA GLU A 306 -14.48 -17.82 7.39
C GLU A 306 -13.13 -18.18 8.05
N LEU A 307 -13.07 -17.99 9.36
CA LEU A 307 -12.02 -18.60 10.17
C LEU A 307 -12.28 -20.11 10.12
N GLU A 308 -11.39 -20.89 9.51
CA GLU A 308 -11.45 -22.35 9.64
C GLU A 308 -11.49 -22.68 11.14
N ASN A 309 -12.65 -23.11 11.62
CA ASN A 309 -12.87 -23.44 13.02
C ASN A 309 -11.78 -24.40 13.50
N GLY A 310 -11.17 -24.03 14.63
CA GLY A 310 -9.99 -24.65 15.19
C GLY A 310 -10.00 -26.18 15.17
N LYS A 311 -9.04 -26.76 14.46
CA LYS A 311 -8.50 -28.07 14.83
C LYS A 311 -7.26 -27.81 15.69
N PRO A 312 -7.15 -28.46 16.87
CA PRO A 312 -5.94 -28.36 17.67
C PRO A 312 -4.79 -28.93 16.84
N ALA A 313 -3.65 -28.23 16.85
CA ALA A 313 -2.40 -28.78 16.34
C ALA A 313 -2.16 -30.13 17.04
N ARG A 314 -2.07 -31.19 16.24
CA ARG A 314 -1.39 -32.42 16.64
C ARG A 314 0.06 -32.31 16.18
#